data_AF-A0A935VJJ2-F1
#
_entry.id   AF-A0A935VJJ2-F1
#
_cell.length_a   1.000
_cell.length_b   1.000
_cell.length_c   1.000
_cell.angle_alpha   90.00
_cell.angle_beta   90.00
_cell.angle_gamma   90.00
#
_symmetry.space_group_name_H-M   'P 1'
#
loop_
_entity.id
_entity.type
_entity.pdbx_description
1 polymer ?
#
loop_
_entity_poly.entity_id
_entity_poly.type
_entity_poly.pdbx_seq_one_letter_code
_entity_poly.pdbx_strand_id
1 'polypeptide(L)' 'MKVLLVTPPFTQLNTPYPATAYIKGFLNTLNIETDRRIFYPILGR' A
#
# COMPACT_ATOMS: atom_id res chain seq x y z
N MET A 1 15.72 -7.50 -4.06
CA MET A 1 14.33 -7.84 -4.46
C MET A 1 13.47 -6.63 -4.17
N LYS A 2 12.59 -6.22 -5.11
CA LYS A 2 11.72 -5.05 -4.93
C LYS A 2 10.26 -5.51 -4.94
N VAL A 3 9.50 -5.11 -3.92
CA VAL A 3 8.09 -5.50 -3.74
C VAL A 3 7.22 -4.25 -3.82
N LEU A 4 6.17 -4.29 -4.66
CA LEU A 4 5.19 -3.21 -4.82
C LEU A 4 3.88 -3.59 -4.12
N LEU A 5 3.45 -2.77 -3.16
CA LEU A 5 2.17 -2.92 -2.50
C LEU A 5 1.14 -1.98 -3.16
N VAL A 6 0.16 -2.56 -3.86
CA VAL A 6 -0.93 -1.83 -4.52
C VAL A 6 -2.19 -1.95 -3.69
N THR A 7 -2.69 -0.83 -3.17
CA THR A 7 -4.03 -0.76 -2.55
C THR A 7 -4.98 -0.09 -3.54
N PRO A 8 -6.01 -0.80 -4.04
CA PRO A 8 -7.04 -0.17 -4.85
C PRO A 8 -7.80 0.85 -4.00
N PRO A 9 -8.26 1.95 -4.63
CA PRO A 9 -9.03 2.95 -3.93
C PRO A 9 -10.44 2.41 -3.65
N PHE A 10 -10.75 2.21 -2.38
CA PHE A 10 -12.12 2.03 -1.94
C PHE A 10 -12.65 3.30 -1.28
N THR A 11 -13.95 3.35 -1.02
CA THR A 11 -14.80 4.52 -0.68
C THR A 11 -14.35 5.37 0.52
N GLN A 12 -13.26 5.04 1.19
CA GLN A 12 -12.70 5.82 2.30
C GLN A 12 -11.26 6.26 2.01
N LEU A 13 -11.13 7.55 1.69
CA LEU A 13 -9.87 8.23 1.36
C LEU A 13 -8.89 8.30 2.55
N ASN A 14 -9.43 8.38 3.78
CA ASN A 14 -8.68 8.68 5.00
C ASN A 14 -8.63 7.52 5.99
N THR A 15 -9.21 6.36 5.66
CA THR A 15 -9.13 5.20 6.54
C THR A 15 -7.78 4.52 6.33
N PRO A 16 -6.95 4.36 7.38
CA PRO A 16 -5.69 3.65 7.23
C PRO A 16 -5.92 2.22 6.73
N TYR A 17 -5.00 1.70 5.91
CA TYR A 17 -5.00 0.31 5.44
C TYR A 17 -4.11 -0.55 6.35
N PRO A 18 -4.63 -1.12 7.45
CA PRO A 18 -3.82 -1.82 8.45
C PRO A 18 -3.09 -3.03 7.85
N ALA A 19 -3.74 -3.78 6.96
CA ALA A 19 -3.14 -4.94 6.30
C ALA A 19 -1.83 -4.59 5.57
N THR A 20 -1.81 -3.49 4.83
CA THR A 20 -0.61 -3.02 4.12
C THR A 20 0.48 -2.54 5.08
N ALA A 21 0.12 -1.97 6.24
CA ALA A 21 1.07 -1.57 7.27
C ALA A 21 1.74 -2.80 7.92
N TYR A 22 0.97 -3.84 8.24
CA TYR A 22 1.50 -5.09 8.79
C TYR A 22 2.40 -5.83 7.79
N ILE A 23 1.98 -5.94 6.53
CA ILE A 23 2.79 -6.59 5.47
C ILE A 23 4.11 -5.83 5.27
N LYS A 24 4.07 -4.49 5.23
CA LYS A 24 5.28 -3.67 5.15
C LYS A 24 6.19 -3.87 6.37
N GLY A 25 5.61 -3.89 7.58
CA GLY A 25 6.35 -4.14 8.82
C GLY A 25 7.06 -5.50 8.81
N PHE A 26 6.37 -6.56 8.37
CA PHE A 26 6.94 -7.90 8.23
C PHE A 26 8.05 -7.94 7.17
N LEU A 27 7.85 -7.33 5.99
CA LEU A 27 8.88 -7.31 4.95
C LEU A 27 10.14 -6.53 5.38
N ASN A 28 9.98 -5.49 6.21
CA ASN A 28 11.11 -4.79 6.81
C ASN A 28 11.92 -5.69 7.76
N THR A 29 11.30 -6.63 8.49
CA THR A 29 12.06 -7.57 9.36
C THR A 29 12.94 -8.52 8.54
N LEU A 30 12.58 -8.74 7.27
CA LEU A 30 13.34 -9.53 6.31
C LEU A 30 14.36 -8.68 5.51
N ASN A 31 14.54 -7.40 5.83
CA ASN A 31 15.34 -6.43 5.07
C ASN A 31 14.92 -6.31 3.59
N ILE A 32 13.63 -6.50 3.30
CA ILE A 32 13.07 -6.37 1.95
C ILE A 32 12.50 -4.96 1.79
N GLU A 33 13.04 -4.20 0.83
CA GLU A 33 12.53 -2.88 0.49
C GLU A 33 11.17 -2.97 -0.21
N THR A 34 10.19 -2.21 0.29
CA THR A 34 8.82 -2.16 -0.23
C THR A 34 8.42 -0.74 -0.61
N ASP A 35 7.92 -0.57 -1.83
CA ASP A 35 7.26 0.66 -2.26
C ASP A 35 5.74 0.53 -2.09
N ARG A 36 5.08 1.62 -1.66
CA ARG A 36 3.63 1.64 -1.41
C ARG A 36 2.98 2.62 -2.35
N ARG A 37 2.15 2.12 -3.27
CA ARG A 37 1.41 2.97 -4.21
C ARG A 37 -0.09 2.84 -3.95
N ILE A 38 -0.68 3.94 -3.51
CA ILE A 38 -2.13 4.07 -3.43
C ILE A 38 -2.58 4.56 -4.80
N PHE A 39 -3.39 3.77 -5.48
CA PHE A 39 -4.02 4.22 -6.72
C PHE A 39 -5.24 5.04 -6.32
N TYR A 40 -5.27 6.34 -6.64
CA TYR A 40 -6.52 7.10 -6.56
C TYR A 40 -7.28 6.85 -7.86
N PRO A 41 -8.59 6.53 -7.80
CA PRO A 41 -9.36 6.43 -9.01
C PRO A 41 -9.45 7.87 -9.48
N ILE A 42 -8.78 8.17 -10.58
CA ILE A 42 -8.87 9.48 -11.19
C ILE A 42 -10.37 9.69 -11.40
N LEU A 43 -10.98 10.61 -10.64
CA LEU A 43 -12.38 10.97 -10.79
C LEU A 43 -12.49 11.62 -12.15
N GLY A 44 -12.66 10.80 -13.19
CA GLY A 44 -13.03 11.20 -14.55
C GLY A 44 -12.21 12.30 -15.20
N ARG A 45 -10.87 12.24 -15.15
CA ARG A 45 -10.01 12.95 -16.12
C ARG A 45 -8.86 12.07 -16.59
#